data_AF-A0A975J1B2-F1
#
_entry.id   AF-A0A975J1B2-F1
#
_cell.length_a   1.000
_cell.length_b   1.000
_cell.length_c   1.000
_cell.angle_alpha   90.00
_cell.angle_beta   90.00
_cell.angle_gamma   90.00
#
_symmetry.space_group_name_H-M   'P 1'
#
loop_
_entity.id
_entity.type
_entity.pdbx_description
1 polymer ?
#
loop_
_entity_poly.entity_id
_entity_poly.type
_entity_poly.pdbx_seq_one_letter_code
_entity_poly.pdbx_strand_id
1 'polypeptide(L)'
;MLEVILALAVFSIAATGFIVAIRKMGMVAQLAQSEMRITRIMESALSEAVSRPTMEEGTTSLNLVESDTEVITKIESMQDQLQNQDGQVLQEMYLITVTAHWIENNEQQERTARTWRYSRMYQP
;
A
#
# COMPACT_ATOMS: atom_id res chain seq x y z
N MET A 1 40.92 -14.90 39.11
CA MET A 1 40.00 -15.92 38.56
C MET A 1 38.53 -15.51 38.70
N LEU A 2 38.03 -15.17 39.89
CA LEU A 2 36.64 -14.73 40.09
C LEU A 2 36.26 -13.50 39.22
N GLU A 3 37.14 -12.52 39.14
CA GLU A 3 36.95 -11.30 38.34
C GLU A 3 36.76 -11.60 36.84
N VAL A 4 37.55 -12.54 36.29
CA VAL A 4 37.43 -12.97 34.88
C VAL A 4 36.11 -13.70 34.65
N ILE A 5 35.68 -14.54 35.60
CA ILE A 5 34.39 -15.25 35.52
C ILE A 5 33.23 -14.25 35.55
N LEU A 6 33.30 -13.24 36.42
CA LEU A 6 32.28 -12.20 36.53
C LEU A 6 32.23 -11.34 35.26
N ALA A 7 33.39 -10.94 34.73
CA ALA A 7 33.49 -10.17 33.49
C ALA A 7 32.88 -10.93 32.31
N LEU A 8 33.17 -12.23 32.18
CA LEU A 8 32.60 -13.08 31.14
C LEU A 8 31.08 -13.24 31.29
N ALA A 9 30.57 -13.37 32.52
CA ALA A 9 29.14 -13.48 32.77
C ALA A 9 28.39 -12.20 32.36
N VAL A 10 28.89 -11.03 32.78
CA VAL A 10 28.30 -9.73 32.43
C VAL A 10 28.39 -9.48 30.92
N PHE A 11 29.53 -9.80 30.31
CA PHE A 11 29.72 -9.68 28.87
C PHE A 11 28.74 -10.56 28.09
N SER A 12 28.52 -11.81 28.53
CA SER A 12 27.59 -12.73 27.87
C SER A 12 26.14 -12.24 27.94
N ILE A 13 25.73 -11.69 29.09
CA ILE A 13 24.41 -11.08 29.25
C ILE A 13 24.25 -9.89 28.29
N ALA A 14 25.25 -9.01 28.24
CA ALA A 14 25.24 -7.85 27.36
C ALA A 14 25.20 -8.24 25.88
N ALA A 15 26.04 -9.20 25.46
CA ALA A 15 26.10 -9.69 24.10
C ALA A 15 24.76 -10.30 23.66
N THR A 16 24.14 -11.11 24.52
CA THR A 16 22.83 -11.73 24.23
C THR A 16 21.73 -10.67 24.13
N GLY A 17 21.72 -9.69 25.05
CA GLY A 17 20.78 -8.58 25.00
C GLY A 17 20.90 -7.76 23.72
N PHE A 18 22.13 -7.50 23.27
CA PHE A 18 22.41 -6.79 22.03
C PHE A 18 21.94 -7.57 20.79
N ILE A 19 22.19 -8.88 20.74
CA ILE A 19 21.73 -9.75 19.64
C ILE A 19 20.19 -9.72 19.54
N VAL A 20 19.49 -9.79 20.68
CA VAL A 20 18.02 -9.71 20.70
C VAL A 20 17.53 -8.35 20.20
N ALA A 21 18.20 -7.26 20.61
CA ALA A 21 17.86 -5.92 20.14
C ALA A 21 18.04 -5.77 18.62
N ILE A 22 19.17 -6.23 18.07
CA ILE A 22 19.42 -6.23 16.62
C ILE A 22 18.33 -7.02 15.89
N ARG A 23 18.02 -8.22 16.36
CA ARG A 23 16.98 -9.05 15.73
C ARG A 23 15.64 -8.34 15.71
N LYS A 24 15.25 -7.68 16.81
CA LYS A 24 14.01 -6.90 16.88
C LYS A 24 14.03 -5.72 15.90
N MET A 25 15.13 -4.99 15.81
CA MET A 25 15.28 -3.90 14.84
C MET A 25 15.18 -4.40 13.39
N GLY A 26 15.80 -5.53 13.08
CA GLY A 26 15.72 -6.16 11.75
C GLY A 26 14.27 -6.49 11.36
N MET A 27 13.50 -7.09 12.27
CA MET A 27 12.08 -7.39 12.02
C MET A 27 11.25 -6.13 11.78
N VAL A 28 11.47 -5.07 12.56
CA VAL A 28 10.77 -3.78 12.38
C VAL A 28 11.16 -3.12 11.06
N ALA A 29 12.45 -3.14 10.70
CA ALA A 29 12.94 -2.58 9.45
C ALA A 29 12.36 -3.32 8.24
N GLN A 30 12.27 -4.65 8.30
CA GLN A 30 11.68 -5.47 7.25
C GLN A 30 10.19 -5.16 7.07
N LEU A 31 9.43 -5.06 8.17
CA LEU A 31 8.02 -4.66 8.14
C LEU A 31 7.85 -3.26 7.51
N ALA A 32 8.65 -2.29 7.95
CA ALA A 32 8.59 -0.93 7.40
C ALA A 32 8.91 -0.89 5.90
N GLN A 33 9.87 -1.70 5.44
CA GLN A 33 10.21 -1.80 4.02
C GLN A 33 9.07 -2.43 3.20
N SER A 34 8.41 -3.45 3.74
CA SER A 34 7.21 -4.08 3.14
C SER A 34 6.09 -3.05 2.96
N GLU A 35 5.78 -2.32 4.03
CA GLU A 35 4.76 -1.27 4.07
C GLU A 35 5.02 -0.13 3.07
N MET A 36 6.25 0.37 3.00
CA MET A 36 6.63 1.43 2.05
C MET A 36 6.51 0.95 0.60
N ARG A 37 6.86 -0.31 0.32
CA ARG A 37 6.76 -0.89 -1.01
C ARG A 37 5.30 -0.94 -1.47
N ILE A 38 4.42 -1.52 -0.65
CA ILE A 38 2.98 -1.61 -0.98
C ILE A 38 2.39 -0.20 -1.17
N THR A 39 2.74 0.75 -0.30
CA THR A 39 2.29 2.14 -0.43
C THR A 39 2.69 2.75 -1.77
N ARG A 40 3.94 2.58 -2.20
CA ARG A 40 4.42 3.07 -3.51
C ARG A 40 3.70 2.41 -4.68
N ILE A 41 3.44 1.10 -4.60
CA ILE A 41 2.67 0.37 -5.63
C ILE A 41 1.26 0.96 -5.75
N MET A 42 0.59 1.18 -4.62
CA MET A 42 -0.75 1.76 -4.57
C MET A 42 -0.78 3.19 -5.12
N GLU A 43 0.16 4.04 -4.72
CA GLU A 43 0.30 5.41 -5.23
C GLU A 43 0.52 5.43 -6.75
N SER A 44 1.39 4.56 -7.25
CA SER A 44 1.66 4.44 -8.68
C SER A 44 0.42 4.01 -9.45
N ALA A 45 -0.26 2.95 -9.00
CA ALA A 45 -1.46 2.43 -9.66
C ALA A 45 -2.61 3.45 -9.64
N LEU A 46 -2.79 4.16 -8.52
CA LEU A 46 -3.80 5.21 -8.40
C LEU A 46 -3.48 6.40 -9.31
N SER A 47 -2.22 6.85 -9.32
CA SER A 47 -1.77 7.95 -10.19
C SER A 47 -1.92 7.60 -11.67
N GLU A 48 -1.54 6.38 -12.05
CA GLU A 48 -1.74 5.88 -13.41
C GLU A 48 -3.22 5.93 -13.78
N ALA A 49 -4.09 5.35 -12.96
CA ALA A 49 -5.53 5.31 -13.22
C ALA A 49 -6.13 6.71 -13.38
N VAL A 50 -5.80 7.64 -12.47
CA VAL A 50 -6.30 9.03 -12.51
C VAL A 50 -5.77 9.81 -13.73
N SER A 51 -4.55 9.53 -14.16
CA SER A 51 -3.91 10.27 -15.26
C SER A 51 -4.42 9.89 -16.67
N ARG A 52 -5.25 8.84 -16.79
CA ARG A 52 -5.77 8.40 -18.10
C ARG A 52 -6.58 9.52 -18.77
N PRO A 53 -6.34 9.87 -20.04
CA PRO A 53 -7.08 10.96 -20.71
C PRO A 53 -8.59 10.74 -20.73
N THR A 54 -9.00 9.50 -20.96
CA THR A 54 -10.40 9.06 -20.95
C THR A 54 -10.61 8.03 -19.86
N MET A 55 -11.76 8.09 -19.18
CA MET A 55 -12.16 7.07 -18.23
C MET A 55 -13.05 6.04 -18.90
N GLU A 56 -12.58 4.80 -18.85
CA GLU A 56 -13.33 3.63 -19.28
C GLU A 56 -13.73 2.86 -18.03
N GLU A 57 -15.02 2.61 -17.89
CA GLU A 57 -15.54 1.77 -16.82
C GLU A 57 -15.03 0.35 -17.00
N GLY A 58 -14.63 -0.27 -15.89
CA GLY A 58 -14.12 -1.63 -15.95
C GLY A 58 -13.22 -1.98 -14.78
N THR A 59 -12.73 -3.20 -14.83
CA THR A 59 -11.76 -3.73 -13.88
C THR A 59 -10.53 -4.18 -14.64
N THR A 60 -9.35 -3.74 -14.21
CA THR A 60 -8.06 -4.19 -14.71
C THR A 60 -7.30 -4.85 -13.58
N SER A 61 -6.63 -5.98 -13.84
CA SER A 61 -5.70 -6.60 -12.91
C SER A 61 -4.28 -6.54 -13.49
N LEU A 62 -3.31 -6.19 -12.64
CA LEU A 62 -1.90 -6.20 -12.93
C LEU A 62 -1.19 -7.08 -11.91
N ASN A 63 -0.52 -8.13 -12.40
CA ASN A 63 0.31 -9.00 -11.56
C ASN A 63 1.76 -8.52 -11.58
N LEU A 64 2.25 -8.07 -10.44
CA LEU A 64 3.62 -7.65 -10.23
C LEU A 64 4.45 -8.86 -9.77
N VAL A 65 5.03 -9.57 -10.74
CA VAL A 65 5.78 -10.81 -10.51
C VAL A 65 6.97 -10.61 -9.56
N GLU A 66 7.63 -9.46 -9.61
CA GLU A 66 8.79 -9.16 -8.76
C GLU A 66 8.43 -9.00 -7.27
N SER A 67 7.16 -8.69 -6.95
CA SER A 67 6.71 -8.44 -5.59
C SER A 67 5.62 -9.40 -5.11
N ASP A 68 5.27 -10.42 -5.90
CA ASP A 68 4.16 -11.34 -5.62
C ASP A 68 2.89 -10.59 -5.18
N THR A 69 2.58 -9.51 -5.92
CA THR A 69 1.48 -8.60 -5.61
C THR A 69 0.55 -8.52 -6.80
N GLU A 70 -0.73 -8.80 -6.58
CA GLU A 70 -1.78 -8.53 -7.56
C GLU A 70 -2.40 -7.17 -7.24
N VAL A 71 -2.53 -6.31 -8.25
CA VAL A 71 -3.17 -4.99 -8.14
C VAL A 71 -4.40 -4.96 -9.03
N ILE A 72 -5.56 -4.75 -8.43
CA ILE A 72 -6.86 -4.65 -9.09
C ILE A 72 -7.31 -3.20 -9.06
N THR A 73 -7.50 -2.60 -10.24
CA THR A 73 -8.05 -1.26 -10.41
C THR A 73 -9.46 -1.38 -10.96
N LYS A 74 -10.44 -0.83 -10.24
CA LYS A 74 -11.85 -0.76 -10.63
C LYS A 74 -12.26 0.69 -10.83
N ILE A 75 -12.86 1.00 -11.96
CA ILE A 75 -13.37 2.33 -12.31
C ILE A 75 -14.89 2.23 -12.48
N GLU A 76 -15.62 3.01 -11.71
CA GLU A 76 -17.09 3.03 -11.68
C GLU A 76 -17.61 4.45 -11.95
N SER A 77 -18.63 4.57 -12.81
CA SER A 77 -19.33 5.84 -13.04
C SER A 77 -20.30 6.14 -11.91
N MET A 78 -20.30 7.39 -11.48
CA MET A 78 -21.10 7.89 -10.34
C MET A 78 -22.22 8.83 -10.79
N GLN A 79 -22.48 8.87 -12.10
CA GLN A 79 -23.43 9.80 -12.73
C GLN A 79 -24.82 9.71 -12.08
N ASP A 80 -25.34 8.51 -11.80
CA ASP A 80 -26.69 8.37 -11.23
C ASP A 80 -26.74 8.48 -9.70
N GLN A 81 -25.61 8.69 -9.04
CA GLN A 81 -25.49 8.64 -7.57
C GLN A 81 -25.13 9.98 -6.94
N LEU A 82 -24.61 10.94 -7.72
CA LEU A 82 -24.11 12.21 -7.20
C LEU A 82 -24.75 13.41 -7.90
N GLN A 83 -25.25 14.33 -7.08
CA GLN A 83 -25.78 15.62 -7.50
C GLN A 83 -25.02 16.74 -6.80
N ASN A 84 -24.88 17.89 -7.46
CA ASN A 84 -24.40 19.10 -6.83
C ASN A 84 -25.48 19.74 -5.93
N GLN A 85 -25.14 20.84 -5.25
CA GLN A 85 -26.06 21.55 -4.36
C GLN A 85 -27.30 22.12 -5.08
N ASP A 86 -27.22 22.28 -6.40
CA ASP A 86 -28.29 22.77 -7.26
C ASP A 86 -29.16 21.63 -7.85
N GLY A 87 -28.94 20.38 -7.43
CA GLY A 87 -29.68 19.21 -7.89
C GLY A 87 -29.29 18.74 -9.30
N GLN A 88 -28.19 19.24 -9.85
CA GLN A 88 -27.67 18.80 -11.15
C GLN A 88 -26.79 17.58 -10.98
N VAL A 89 -27.02 16.58 -11.83
CA VAL A 89 -26.22 15.37 -11.90
C VAL A 89 -24.76 15.69 -12.25
N LEU A 90 -23.83 15.15 -11.48
CA LEU A 90 -22.39 15.22 -11.77
C LEU A 90 -22.02 14.20 -12.84
N GLN A 91 -22.30 14.55 -14.10
CA GLN A 91 -21.89 13.79 -15.27
C GLN A 91 -20.37 13.64 -15.31
N GLU A 92 -19.84 12.49 -15.77
CA GLU A 92 -18.38 12.24 -15.86
C GLU A 92 -17.64 12.27 -14.50
N MET A 93 -18.34 11.93 -13.41
CA MET A 93 -17.72 11.60 -12.13
C MET A 93 -17.44 10.10 -12.05
N TYR A 94 -16.21 9.74 -11.67
CA TYR A 94 -15.77 8.36 -11.55
C TYR A 94 -15.20 8.09 -10.15
N LEU A 95 -15.56 6.95 -9.58
CA LEU A 95 -14.90 6.38 -8.40
C LEU A 95 -13.86 5.38 -8.89
N ILE A 96 -12.61 5.62 -8.52
CA ILE A 96 -11.50 4.72 -8.81
C ILE A 96 -11.13 4.02 -7.51
N THR A 97 -11.19 2.71 -7.51
CA THR A 97 -10.76 1.85 -6.40
C THR A 97 -9.57 1.03 -6.86
N VAL A 98 -8.46 1.12 -6.13
CA VAL A 98 -7.28 0.28 -6.32
C VAL A 98 -7.19 -0.64 -5.12
N THR A 99 -7.01 -1.94 -5.35
CA THR A 99 -6.83 -2.96 -4.31
C THR A 99 -5.57 -3.75 -4.62
N ALA A 100 -4.63 -3.82 -3.67
CA ALA A 100 -3.49 -4.71 -3.75
C ALA A 100 -3.72 -5.95 -2.87
N HIS A 101 -3.38 -7.12 -3.39
CA HIS A 101 -3.34 -8.39 -2.68
C HIS A 101 -1.90 -8.93 -2.72
N TRP A 102 -1.39 -9.37 -1.57
CA TRP A 102 -0.08 -10.01 -1.48
C TRP A 102 -0.08 -11.05 -0.37
N ILE A 103 0.93 -11.92 -0.35
CA ILE A 103 1.14 -12.89 0.73
C ILE A 103 2.25 -12.39 1.65
N GLU A 104 1.98 -12.33 2.94
CA GLU A 104 2.96 -12.00 3.97
C GLU A 104 2.80 -12.95 5.15
N ASN A 105 3.89 -13.59 5.60
CA ASN A 105 3.87 -14.61 6.66
C ASN A 105 2.86 -15.76 6.41
N ASN A 106 2.71 -16.18 5.16
CA ASN A 106 1.72 -17.17 4.71
C ASN A 106 0.25 -16.75 4.90
N GLU A 107 -0.01 -15.48 5.19
CA GLU A 107 -1.35 -14.90 5.26
C GLU A 107 -1.58 -13.99 4.06
N GLN A 108 -2.77 -14.10 3.48
CA GLN A 108 -3.19 -13.19 2.42
C GLN A 108 -3.51 -11.83 3.04
N GLN A 109 -2.83 -10.81 2.54
CA GLN A 109 -3.02 -9.42 2.91
C GLN A 109 -3.77 -8.68 1.79
N GLU A 110 -4.47 -7.62 2.17
CA GLU A 110 -5.19 -6.75 1.26
C GLU A 110 -5.04 -5.28 1.68
N ARG A 111 -4.93 -4.40 0.70
CA ARG A 111 -5.00 -2.95 0.92
C ARG A 111 -5.79 -2.28 -0.18
N THR A 112 -6.72 -1.39 0.21
CA THR A 112 -7.54 -0.64 -0.74
C THR A 112 -7.31 0.86 -0.60
N ALA A 113 -7.18 1.55 -1.73
CA ALA A 113 -7.20 3.00 -1.84
C ALA A 113 -8.32 3.43 -2.79
N ARG A 114 -8.96 4.57 -2.51
CA ARG A 114 -10.07 5.10 -3.30
C ARG A 114 -9.86 6.57 -3.60
N THR A 115 -10.22 6.99 -4.80
CA THR A 115 -10.26 8.40 -5.17
C THR A 115 -11.41 8.69 -6.12
N TRP A 116 -11.81 9.96 -6.16
CA TRP A 116 -12.83 10.47 -7.06
C TRP A 116 -12.16 11.30 -8.13
N ARG A 117 -12.56 11.10 -9.39
CA ARG A 117 -12.12 11.94 -10.50
C ARG A 117 -13.31 12.51 -11.24
N TYR A 118 -13.29 13.83 -11.40
CA TYR A 118 -14.20 14.55 -12.27
C TYR A 118 -13.48 14.91 -13.58
N SER A 119 -13.90 14.34 -14.71
CA SER A 119 -13.18 14.48 -15.99
C SER A 119 -13.10 15.93 -16.48
N ARG A 120 -14.14 16.74 -16.22
CA ARG A 120 -14.19 18.15 -16.67
C ARG A 120 -13.25 19.09 -15.93
N MET A 121 -12.62 18.64 -14.83
CA MET A 121 -11.66 19.47 -14.08
C MET A 121 -10.27 19.55 -14.75
N TYR A 122 -10.00 18.69 -15.73
CA TYR A 122 -8.71 18.56 -16.41
C TYR A 122 -8.79 18.77 -17.93
N GLN A 123 -9.95 19.22 -18.45
CA GLN A 123 -10.07 19.66 -19.84
C GLN A 123 -9.62 21.12 -19.95
N PRO A 124 -8.68 21.46 -20.85
CA PRO A 124 -8.21 22.84 -21.06
C PRO A 124 -9.27 23.75 -21.67
#